data_AF-A0A3A6E0X9-F1
#
_entry.id   AF-A0A3A6E0X9-F1
#
_cell.length_a   1.000
_cell.length_b   1.000
_cell.length_c   1.000
_cell.angle_alpha   90.00
_cell.angle_beta   90.00
_cell.angle_gamma   90.00
#
_symmetry.space_group_name_H-M   'P 1'
#
loop_
_entity.id
_entity.type
_entity.pdbx_description
1 polymer ?
#
loop_
_entity_poly.entity_id
_entity_poly.type
_entity_poly.pdbx_seq_one_letter_code
_entity_poly.pdbx_strand_id
1 'polypeptide(L)' 'MTGQQLKNSILQMAVQGKLVPQDPNDEPASVLLERIRAEKEQLIKEGKIKKEKNPSIIFRGADNLPYEKIGKNEPVCIA' A
#
# COMPACT_ATOMS: atom_id res chain seq x y z
N MET A 1 14.53 -6.58 30.86
CA MET A 1 13.21 -6.16 30.37
C MET A 1 12.56 -5.31 31.44
N THR A 2 12.50 -3.99 31.26
CA THR A 2 11.74 -3.10 32.15
C THR A 2 10.27 -3.06 31.74
N GLY A 3 9.36 -2.65 32.63
CA GLY A 3 7.94 -2.51 32.31
C GLY A 3 7.66 -1.54 31.14
N GLN A 4 8.52 -0.55 30.94
CA GLN A 4 8.44 0.36 29.79
C GLN A 4 8.82 -0.31 28.47
N GLN A 5 9.84 -1.17 28.48
CA GLN A 5 10.24 -1.93 27.28
C GLN A 5 9.12 -2.87 26.82
N LEU A 6 8.39 -3.51 27.75
CA LEU A 6 7.24 -4.34 27.42
C LEU A 6 6.11 -3.54 26.77
N LYS A 7 5.75 -2.38 27.34
CA LYS A 7 4.71 -1.50 26.76
C LYS A 7 5.08 -1.05 25.35
N ASN A 8 6.33 -0.65 25.13
CA ASN A 8 6.81 -0.23 23.82
C ASN A 8 6.76 -1.39 22.81
N SER A 9 7.12 -2.61 23.23
CA SER A 9 7.06 -3.80 22.38
C SER A 9 5.62 -4.16 21.98
N ILE A 10 4.68 -4.09 22.92
CA ILE A 10 3.25 -4.34 22.63
C ILE A 10 2.71 -3.29 21.66
N LEU A 11 3.04 -2.01 21.87
CA LEU A 11 2.63 -0.93 20.97
C LEU A 11 3.17 -1.14 19.56
N GLN A 12 4.45 -1.52 19.43
CA GLN A 12 5.07 -1.84 18.14
C GLN A 12 4.32 -2.98 17.44
N MET A 13 3.98 -4.06 18.16
CA MET A 13 3.22 -5.18 17.61
C MET A 13 1.81 -4.79 17.19
N ALA A 14 1.17 -3.86 17.93
CA ALA A 14 -0.13 -3.30 17.57
C ALA A 14 -0.08 -2.54 16.25
N VAL A 15 0.90 -1.65 16.10
CA VAL A 15 1.11 -0.86 14.87
C VAL A 15 1.42 -1.76 13.67
N GLN A 16 2.14 -2.86 13.89
CA GLN A 16 2.42 -3.86 12.85
C GLN A 16 1.24 -4.80 12.56
N GLY A 17 0.11 -4.69 13.27
CA GLY A 17 -1.05 -5.57 13.11
C GLY A 17 -0.85 -6.99 13.67
N LYS A 18 0.23 -7.26 14.41
CA LYS A 18 0.62 -8.60 14.88
C LYS A 18 -0.08 -9.07 16.15
N LEU A 19 -0.96 -8.25 16.72
CA LEU A 19 -1.71 -8.62 17.94
C LEU A 19 -2.85 -9.61 17.69
N VAL A 20 -3.20 -9.84 16.42
CA VAL A 20 -4.22 -10.78 15.98
C VAL A 20 -3.57 -11.82 15.04
N PRO A 21 -3.95 -13.11 15.10
CA PRO A 21 -3.46 -14.11 14.17
C PRO A 21 -3.63 -13.65 12.72
N GLN A 22 -2.55 -13.74 11.94
CA GLN A 22 -2.56 -13.46 10.51
C GLN A 22 -2.80 -14.78 9.77
N ASP A 23 -3.69 -14.80 8.78
CA ASP A 23 -3.84 -15.97 7.91
C ASP A 23 -2.83 -15.85 6.76
N PRO A 24 -1.87 -16.79 6.61
CA PRO A 24 -0.94 -16.76 5.48
C PRO A 24 -1.64 -16.93 4.12
N ASN A 25 -2.89 -17.38 4.11
CA ASN A 25 -3.71 -17.50 2.91
C ASN A 25 -4.55 -16.24 2.63
N ASP A 26 -4.47 -15.20 3.48
CA ASP A 26 -5.13 -13.93 3.21
C ASP A 26 -4.65 -13.37 1.87
N GLU A 27 -5.61 -12.82 1.12
CA GLU A 27 -5.33 -12.23 -0.18
C GLU A 27 -4.33 -11.07 -0.03
N PRO A 28 -3.19 -11.08 -0.74
CA PRO A 28 -2.28 -9.96 -0.69
C PRO A 28 -2.94 -8.73 -1.29
N ALA A 29 -2.67 -7.56 -0.68
CA ALA A 29 -3.26 -6.29 -1.12
C ALA A 29 -3.04 -5.99 -2.62
N SER A 30 -2.01 -6.57 -3.25
CA SER A 30 -1.76 -6.46 -4.68
C SER A 30 -2.94 -6.95 -5.54
N VAL A 31 -3.59 -8.05 -5.15
CA VAL A 31 -4.72 -8.62 -5.91
C VAL A 31 -5.94 -7.71 -5.83
N LEU A 32 -6.24 -7.16 -4.65
CA LEU A 32 -7.30 -6.17 -4.49
C LEU A 32 -7.02 -4.92 -5.33
N LEU A 33 -5.77 -4.44 -5.35
CA LEU A 33 -5.38 -3.28 -6.15
C LEU A 33 -5.54 -3.53 -7.66
N GLU A 34 -5.27 -4.74 -8.14
CA GLU A 34 -5.53 -5.12 -9.54
C GLU A 34 -7.02 -5.06 -9.89
N ARG A 35 -7.90 -5.59 -9.02
CA ARG A 35 -9.35 -5.51 -9.20
C ARG A 35 -9.85 -4.07 -9.26
N ILE A 36 -9.38 -3.23 -8.33
CA ILE A 36 -9.73 -1.80 -8.29
C ILE A 36 -9.31 -1.09 -9.58
N ARG A 37 -8.12 -1.41 -10.12
CA ARG A 37 -7.64 -0.81 -11.38
C ARG A 37 -8.53 -1.21 -12.56
N ALA A 38 -8.86 -2.50 -12.69
CA ALA A 38 -9.73 -2.99 -13.75
C ALA A 38 -11.14 -2.37 -13.68
N GLU A 39 -11.72 -2.29 -12.48
CA GLU A 39 -13.03 -1.67 -12.27
C GLU A 39 -12.99 -0.16 -12.58
N LYS A 40 -11.95 0.55 -12.15
CA LYS A 40 -11.76 1.97 -12.52
C LYS A 40 -11.69 2.15 -14.04
N GLU A 41 -10.94 1.32 -14.76
CA GLU A 41 -10.85 1.39 -16.22
C GLU A 41 -12.22 1.20 -16.89
N GLN A 42 -13.02 0.23 -16.40
CA GLN A 42 -14.37 0.02 -16.89
C GLN A 42 -15.27 1.23 -16.64
N LEU A 43 -15.27 1.79 -15.42
CA LEU A 43 -16.08 2.96 -15.07
C LEU A 43 -15.68 4.21 -15.85
N ILE A 44 -14.38 4.37 -16.19
CA ILE A 44 -13.89 5.43 -17.07
C ILE A 44 -14.46 5.24 -18.47
N LYS A 45 -14.45 4.01 -19.00
CA LYS A 45 -14.98 3.69 -20.32
C LYS A 45 -16.50 3.90 -20.40
N GLU A 46 -17.22 3.61 -19.32
CA GLU A 46 -18.65 3.88 -19.17
C GLU A 46 -18.97 5.37 -18.94
N GLY A 47 -17.96 6.22 -18.73
CA GLY A 47 -18.14 7.65 -18.48
C GLY A 47 -18.68 8.01 -17.10
N LYS A 48 -18.78 7.04 -16.18
CA LYS A 48 -19.26 7.24 -14.80
C LYS A 48 -18.26 7.97 -13.93
N ILE A 49 -16.96 7.78 -14.20
CA ILE A 49 -15.87 8.49 -13.52
C ILE A 49 -14.91 9.12 -14.54
N LYS A 50 -14.30 10.24 -14.17
CA LYS A 50 -13.26 10.90 -14.98
C LYS A 50 -11.92 10.21 -14.76
N LYS A 51 -11.11 10.13 -15.82
CA LYS A 51 -9.73 9.66 -15.72
C LYS A 51 -8.92 10.59 -14.82
N GLU A 52 -8.15 10.01 -13.89
CA GLU A 52 -7.23 10.76 -13.04
C GLU A 52 -6.16 11.46 -13.88
N LYS A 53 -5.89 12.74 -13.59
CA LYS A 53 -4.89 13.54 -14.32
C LYS A 53 -3.45 13.13 -13.96
N ASN A 54 -3.24 12.82 -12.69
CA ASN A 54 -1.93 12.50 -12.12
C ASN A 54 -2.03 11.19 -11.33
N PRO A 55 -1.96 10.02 -11.97
CA PRO A 55 -1.99 8.75 -11.25
C PRO A 55 -0.76 8.60 -10.36
N SER A 56 -0.95 8.07 -9.16
CA SER A 56 0.14 7.64 -8.28
C SER A 56 0.42 6.15 -8.48
N ILE A 57 1.69 5.79 -8.62
CA ILE A 57 2.15 4.40 -8.71
C ILE A 57 3.29 4.21 -7.73
N ILE A 58 3.13 3.21 -6.85
CA ILE A 58 4.18 2.74 -5.95
C ILE A 58 4.88 1.53 -6.59
N PHE A 59 6.20 1.53 -6.63
CA PHE A 59 7.02 0.44 -7.15
C PHE A 59 8.30 0.26 -6.32
N ARG A 60 9.00 -0.87 -6.49
CA ARG A 60 10.31 -1.08 -5.86
C ARG A 60 11.44 -0.58 -6.75
N GLY A 61 12.33 0.23 -6.18
CA GLY A 61 13.55 0.70 -6.82
C GLY A 61 14.62 -0.40 -6.93
N ALA A 62 15.76 -0.05 -7.56
CA ALA A 62 16.91 -0.94 -7.69
C ALA A 62 17.55 -1.31 -6.34
N ASP A 63 17.33 -0.48 -5.34
CA ASP A 63 17.72 -0.65 -3.94
C ASP A 63 16.71 -1.45 -3.10
N ASN A 64 15.66 -1.99 -3.74
CA ASN A 64 14.52 -2.65 -3.11
C ASN A 64 13.68 -1.77 -2.17
N LEU A 65 13.92 -0.45 -2.15
CA LEU A 65 13.11 0.50 -1.37
C LEU A 65 11.83 0.87 -2.16
N PRO A 66 10.72 1.18 -1.46
CA PRO A 66 9.51 1.67 -2.10
C PRO A 66 9.67 3.13 -2.58
N TYR A 67 9.28 3.37 -3.83
CA TYR A 67 9.21 4.69 -4.45
C TYR A 67 7.80 4.98 -4.93
N GLU A 68 7.34 6.23 -4.78
CA GLU A 68 6.09 6.73 -5.35
C GLU A 68 6.38 7.63 -6.54
N LYS A 69 5.69 7.40 -7.66
CA LYS A 69 5.69 8.29 -8.82
C LYS A 69 4.30 8.86 -9.06
N ILE A 70 4.19 10.19 -9.04
CA ILE A 70 2.94 10.91 -9.30
C ILE A 70 2.99 11.54 -10.70
N GLY A 71 2.18 11.02 -11.62
CA GLY A 71 2.10 11.52 -13.00
C GLY A 71 3.46 11.51 -13.71
N LYS A 72 3.93 12.71 -14.11
CA LYS A 72 5.22 12.90 -14.80
C LYS A 72 6.36 13.33 -13.87
N ASN A 73 6.10 13.43 -12.56
CA ASN A 73 7.12 13.84 -11.60
C ASN A 73 8.18 12.75 -11.42
N GLU A 74 9.32 13.15 -10.88
CA GLU A 74 10.37 12.22 -10.49
C GLU A 74 9.90 11.32 -9.34
N PRO A 75 10.26 10.03 -9.33
CA PRO A 75 9.91 9.13 -8.23
C PRO A 75 10.57 9.57 -6.92
N VAL A 76 9.81 9.57 -5.83
CA VAL A 76 10.28 9.91 -4.48
C VAL A 76 10.31 8.66 -3.62
N CYS A 77 11.38 8.45 -2.86
CA CYS A 77 11.47 7.34 -1.90
C CYS A 77 10.48 7.58 -0.75
N ILE A 78 9.72 6.54 -0.38
CA ILE A 78 8.70 6.58 0.69
C ILE A 78 9.01 5.60 1.84
N ALA A 79 10.23 5.08 1.86
CA ALA A 79 10.72 4.13 2.86
C ALA A 79 11.12 4.81 4.17
#